data_AF-A0A7X6USD7-F1
#
_entry.id   AF-A0A7X6USD7-F1
#
_cell.length_a   1.000
_cell.length_b   1.000
_cell.length_c   1.000
_cell.angle_alpha   90.00
_cell.angle_beta   90.00
_cell.angle_gamma   90.00
#
_symmetry.space_group_name_H-M   'P 1'
#
loop_
_entity.id
_entity.type
_entity.pdbx_description
1 polymer ?
#
loop_
_entity_poly.entity_id
_entity_poly.type
_entity_poly.pdbx_seq_one_letter_code
_entity_poly.pdbx_strand_id
1 'polypeptide(L)'
;MKTNTSKQRSDESGKGFFKKNFLSDSPWILLLIALLVRVPFLGRAPLWQDEIGFTRNSNPILTFGHLLETFWRIIITDGHMPFPYVIWYFYFKFVSLFVENPLVKPLVTRIPALILGIAA
;
A
#
# COMPACT_ATOMS: atom_id res chain seq x y z
N MET A 1 59.74 -40.74 -25.16
CA MET A 1 58.61 -41.68 -24.93
C MET A 1 58.48 -41.81 -23.41
N LYS A 2 57.50 -41.33 -22.65
CA LYS A 2 56.19 -40.72 -22.84
C LYS A 2 56.07 -39.57 -21.81
N THR A 3 55.53 -38.42 -22.19
CA THR A 3 55.22 -37.31 -21.29
C THR A 3 53.79 -37.47 -20.75
N ASN A 4 53.66 -37.64 -19.43
CA ASN A 4 52.36 -37.69 -18.74
C ASN A 4 51.93 -36.27 -18.36
N THR A 5 51.22 -35.59 -19.27
CA THR A 5 50.47 -34.37 -18.98
C THR A 5 49.11 -34.76 -18.41
N SER A 6 49.04 -34.94 -17.08
CA SER A 6 47.78 -35.14 -16.36
C SER A 6 46.99 -33.84 -16.32
N LYS A 7 46.20 -33.65 -17.38
CA LYS A 7 44.84 -33.08 -17.45
C LYS A 7 44.26 -32.57 -16.10
N GLN A 8 44.73 -31.42 -15.62
CA GLN A 8 43.99 -30.57 -14.67
C GLN A 8 43.00 -29.71 -15.48
N ARG A 9 41.80 -30.23 -15.75
CA ARG A 9 40.70 -29.46 -16.35
C ARG A 9 39.38 -30.19 -16.08
N SER A 10 38.87 -30.09 -14.86
CA SER A 10 37.51 -30.56 -14.57
C SER A 10 36.75 -29.82 -13.46
N ASP A 11 37.36 -28.89 -12.73
CA ASP A 11 36.75 -28.48 -11.44
C ASP A 11 36.25 -27.02 -11.38
N GLU A 12 36.24 -26.28 -12.50
CA GLU A 12 35.73 -24.90 -12.53
C GLU A 12 34.38 -24.71 -13.24
N SER A 13 33.73 -25.79 -13.69
CA SER A 13 32.44 -25.69 -14.39
C SER A 13 31.20 -25.66 -13.48
N GLY A 14 31.39 -25.72 -12.16
CA GLY A 14 30.31 -25.94 -11.19
C GLY A 14 29.98 -24.75 -10.28
N LYS A 15 30.73 -23.64 -10.33
CA LYS A 15 30.35 -22.41 -9.62
C LYS A 15 29.33 -21.67 -10.45
N GLY A 16 28.17 -22.32 -10.60
CA GLY A 16 26.93 -21.74 -11.05
C GLY A 16 26.77 -20.42 -10.34
N PHE A 17 26.91 -19.38 -11.14
CA PHE A 17 26.84 -17.97 -10.83
C PHE A 17 25.39 -17.61 -10.47
N PHE A 18 24.79 -18.35 -9.53
CA PHE A 18 23.65 -17.89 -8.77
C PHE A 18 24.17 -16.85 -7.80
N LYS A 19 24.49 -15.69 -8.37
CA LYS A 19 24.58 -14.42 -7.68
C LYS A 19 23.24 -14.31 -6.98
N LYS A 20 23.17 -14.72 -5.71
CA LYS A 20 21.98 -14.54 -4.87
C LYS A 20 21.56 -13.10 -5.08
N ASN A 21 20.38 -12.90 -5.65
CA ASN A 21 19.89 -11.57 -5.91
C ASN A 21 19.73 -10.95 -4.53
N PHE A 22 20.63 -10.06 -4.15
CA PHE A 22 20.59 -9.37 -2.85
C PHE A 22 19.22 -8.71 -2.60
N LEU A 23 18.51 -8.40 -3.70
CA LEU A 23 17.14 -7.89 -3.72
C LEU A 23 16.06 -8.95 -3.39
N SER A 24 16.28 -10.25 -3.67
CA SER A 24 15.33 -11.31 -3.29
C SER A 24 15.44 -11.74 -1.84
N ASP A 25 16.60 -11.54 -1.22
CA ASP A 25 16.89 -12.10 0.10
C ASP A 25 16.39 -11.20 1.26
N SER A 26 16.00 -9.96 0.97
CA SER A 26 15.48 -9.03 1.96
C SER A 26 14.15 -8.39 1.51
N PRO A 27 12.99 -8.90 1.98
CA PRO A 27 11.69 -8.34 1.64
C PRO A 27 11.55 -6.87 2.06
N TRP A 28 12.31 -6.42 3.06
CA TRP A 28 12.34 -5.04 3.52
C TRP A 28 12.93 -4.06 2.50
N ILE A 29 13.94 -4.50 1.74
CA ILE A 29 14.54 -3.65 0.70
C ILE A 29 13.54 -3.46 -0.45
N LEU A 30 12.83 -4.52 -0.84
CA LEU A 30 11.77 -4.44 -1.84
C LEU A 30 10.62 -3.54 -1.37
N LEU A 31 10.20 -3.67 -0.11
CA LEU A 31 9.18 -2.80 0.48
C LEU A 31 9.61 -1.33 0.50
N LEU A 32 10.85 -1.05 0.89
CA LEU A 32 11.39 0.30 0.89
C LEU A 32 11.42 0.90 -0.51
N ILE A 33 11.88 0.14 -1.51
CA ILE A 33 11.88 0.58 -2.92
C ILE A 33 10.44 0.85 -3.37
N ALA A 34 9.50 -0.04 -3.06
CA ALA A 34 8.09 0.14 -3.42
C ALA A 34 7.50 1.42 -2.78
N LEU A 35 7.83 1.71 -1.52
CA LEU A 35 7.41 2.93 -0.84
C LEU A 35 8.02 4.18 -1.45
N LEU A 36 9.33 4.18 -1.71
CA LEU A 36 10.03 5.29 -2.34
C LEU A 36 9.49 5.59 -3.73
N VAL A 37 9.11 4.56 -4.48
CA VAL A 37 8.49 4.72 -5.79
C VAL A 37 7.04 5.18 -5.66
N ARG A 38 6.24 4.66 -4.72
CA ARG A 38 4.78 4.88 -4.68
C ARG A 38 4.36 6.18 -3.97
N VAL A 39 5.00 6.52 -2.85
CA VAL A 39 4.62 7.67 -2.01
C VAL A 39 4.68 9.01 -2.76
N PRO A 40 5.69 9.31 -3.60
CA PRO A 40 5.75 10.58 -4.34
C PRO A 40 4.60 10.78 -5.34
N PHE A 41 3.97 9.71 -5.82
CA PHE A 41 2.85 9.79 -6.75
C PHE A 41 1.50 9.75 -6.04
N LEU A 42 1.47 9.30 -4.78
CA LEU A 42 0.24 9.13 -4.01
C LEU A 42 -0.53 10.44 -3.84
N GLY A 43 0.15 11.58 -3.75
CA GLY A 43 -0.50 12.90 -3.63
C GLY A 43 -0.74 13.65 -4.94
N ARG A 44 -0.21 13.17 -6.07
CA ARG A 44 -0.16 13.95 -7.33
C ARG A 44 -1.44 13.87 -8.15
N ALA A 45 -2.05 12.69 -8.20
CA ALA A 45 -3.29 12.50 -8.94
C ALA A 45 -4.48 13.05 -8.13
N PRO A 46 -5.46 13.73 -8.77
CA PRO A 46 -6.71 14.10 -8.12
C PRO A 46 -7.44 12.85 -7.61
N LEU A 47 -8.42 13.05 -6.73
CA LEU A 47 -9.25 11.96 -6.23
C LEU A 47 -10.07 11.36 -7.36
N TRP A 48 -10.10 10.04 -7.41
CA TRP A 48 -10.97 9.28 -8.31
C TRP A 48 -12.40 9.27 -7.77
N GLN A 49 -13.37 8.93 -8.62
CA GLN A 49 -14.80 8.99 -8.28
C GLN A 49 -15.15 8.12 -7.06
N ASP A 50 -14.57 6.94 -6.95
CA ASP A 50 -14.70 6.03 -5.82
C ASP A 50 -14.08 6.61 -4.54
N GLU A 51 -12.90 7.24 -4.63
CA GLU A 51 -12.26 7.93 -3.51
C GLU A 51 -13.09 9.13 -3.02
N ILE A 52 -13.75 9.85 -3.93
CA ILE A 52 -14.69 10.94 -3.60
C ILE A 52 -15.92 10.38 -2.88
N GLY A 53 -16.48 9.26 -3.36
CA GLY A 53 -17.57 8.57 -2.66
C GLY A 53 -17.17 8.16 -1.25
N PHE A 54 -15.95 7.63 -1.11
CA PHE A 54 -15.40 7.19 0.16
C PHE A 54 -15.21 8.33 1.16
N THR A 55 -14.58 9.42 0.72
CA THR A 55 -14.36 10.61 1.56
C THR A 55 -15.66 11.28 1.97
N ARG A 56 -16.67 11.30 1.09
CA ARG A 56 -18.02 11.81 1.41
C ARG A 56 -18.67 10.99 2.51
N ASN A 57 -18.61 9.67 2.43
CA ASN A 57 -19.24 8.76 3.38
C ASN A 57 -18.49 8.63 4.71
N SER A 58 -17.21 9.03 4.75
CA SER A 58 -16.37 9.06 5.95
C SER A 58 -16.12 10.47 6.49
N ASN A 59 -16.99 11.44 6.18
CA ASN A 59 -16.80 12.83 6.58
C ASN A 59 -16.77 13.00 8.12
N PRO A 60 -15.70 13.58 8.71
CA PRO A 60 -15.53 13.69 10.16
C PRO A 60 -16.51 14.65 10.84
N ILE A 61 -17.22 15.49 10.07
CA ILE A 61 -18.28 16.39 10.57
C ILE A 61 -19.52 15.60 10.98
N LEU A 62 -19.74 14.42 10.40
CA LEU A 62 -20.89 13.58 10.71
C LEU A 62 -20.78 13.03 12.14
N THR A 63 -21.92 12.96 12.85
CA THR A 63 -21.97 12.24 14.12
C THR A 63 -21.90 10.73 13.85
N PHE A 64 -21.41 9.97 14.84
CA PHE A 64 -21.31 8.51 14.71
C PHE A 64 -22.68 7.86 14.43
N GLY A 65 -23.77 8.41 14.97
CA GLY A 65 -25.13 7.93 14.66
C GLY A 65 -25.52 8.11 13.19
N HIS A 66 -25.26 9.29 12.61
CA HIS A 66 -25.51 9.54 11.17
C HIS A 66 -24.64 8.64 10.29
N LEU A 67 -23.41 8.37 10.72
CA LEU A 67 -22.51 7.47 10.03
C LEU A 67 -23.10 6.05 9.96
N LEU A 68 -23.61 5.52 11.09
CA LEU A 68 -24.26 4.21 11.14
C LEU A 68 -25.54 4.14 10.28
N GLU A 69 -26.36 5.19 10.28
CA GLU A 69 -27.55 5.24 9.40
C GLU A 69 -27.14 5.23 7.92
N THR A 70 -26.13 6.03 7.57
CA THR A 70 -25.58 6.10 6.21
C THR A 70 -25.04 4.74 5.78
N PHE A 71 -24.36 4.01 6.68
CA PHE A 71 -23.87 2.67 6.40
C PHE A 71 -24.98 1.66 6.18
N TRP A 72 -26.05 1.72 6.96
CA TRP A 72 -27.19 0.85 6.73
C TRP A 72 -27.76 1.02 5.32
N ARG A 73 -27.85 2.28 4.85
CA ARG A 73 -28.26 2.58 3.47
C ARG A 73 -27.25 2.07 2.44
N ILE A 74 -25.96 2.32 2.63
CA ILE A 74 -24.89 1.90 1.70
C ILE A 74 -24.81 0.38 1.56
N ILE A 75 -24.98 -0.37 2.64
CA ILE A 75 -24.99 -1.85 2.59
C ILE A 75 -26.10 -2.33 1.67
N ILE A 76 -27.29 -1.71 1.77
CA ILE A 76 -28.46 -2.07 0.98
C ILE A 76 -28.29 -1.68 -0.50
N THR A 77 -27.63 -0.55 -0.79
CA THR A 77 -27.53 -0.03 -2.17
C THR A 77 -26.30 -0.51 -2.92
N ASP A 78 -25.14 -0.56 -2.27
CA ASP A 78 -23.85 -0.69 -2.95
C ASP A 78 -23.16 -2.03 -2.65
N GLY A 79 -23.69 -2.85 -1.74
CA GLY A 79 -23.14 -4.16 -1.39
C GLY A 79 -21.76 -4.12 -0.73
N HIS A 80 -21.26 -2.94 -0.36
CA HIS A 80 -19.97 -2.77 0.30
C HIS A 80 -20.10 -2.97 1.80
N MET A 81 -19.11 -3.61 2.41
CA MET A 81 -19.04 -3.71 3.87
C MET A 81 -18.85 -2.32 4.49
N PRO A 82 -19.45 -2.02 5.64
CA PRO A 82 -19.36 -0.71 6.28
C PRO A 82 -17.99 -0.47 6.94
N PHE A 83 -17.25 -1.54 7.23
CA PHE A 83 -16.04 -1.52 8.04
C PHE A 83 -14.94 -0.58 7.50
N PRO A 84 -14.62 -0.57 6.19
CA PRO A 84 -13.64 0.37 5.63
C PRO A 84 -14.02 1.84 5.88
N TYR A 85 -15.30 2.20 5.78
CA TYR A 85 -15.74 3.57 6.00
C TYR A 85 -15.62 4.01 7.47
N VAL A 86 -15.80 3.09 8.42
CA VAL A 86 -15.58 3.34 9.86
C VAL A 86 -14.11 3.67 10.11
N ILE A 87 -13.20 2.88 9.54
CA ILE A 87 -11.75 3.11 9.67
C ILE A 87 -11.40 4.49 9.15
N TRP A 88 -11.86 4.85 7.95
CA TRP A 88 -11.57 6.16 7.37
C TRP A 88 -12.24 7.29 8.13
N TYR A 89 -13.42 7.09 8.71
CA TYR A 89 -14.07 8.10 9.55
C TYR A 89 -13.20 8.43 10.77
N PHE A 90 -12.74 7.43 11.52
CA PHE A 90 -11.87 7.66 12.67
C PHE A 90 -10.53 8.26 12.25
N TYR A 91 -9.97 7.79 11.14
CA TYR A 91 -8.77 8.36 10.55
C TYR A 91 -8.94 9.84 10.22
N PHE A 92 -9.97 10.24 9.47
CA PHE A 92 -10.18 11.64 9.12
C PHE A 92 -10.52 12.49 10.33
N LYS A 93 -11.24 11.94 11.32
CA LYS A 93 -11.51 12.63 12.57
C LYS A 93 -10.23 12.93 13.34
N PHE A 94 -9.31 11.98 13.42
CA PHE A 94 -7.99 12.20 14.01
C PHE A 94 -7.15 13.18 13.19
N VAL A 95 -7.07 13.00 11.87
CA VAL A 95 -6.24 13.84 11.00
C VAL A 95 -6.77 15.28 10.91
N SER A 96 -8.07 15.49 11.04
CA SER A 96 -8.66 16.84 11.08
C SER A 96 -8.18 17.70 12.25
N LEU A 97 -7.56 17.10 13.27
CA LEU A 97 -6.90 17.83 14.37
C LEU A 97 -5.60 18.52 13.92
N PHE A 98 -4.99 18.05 12.83
CA PHE A 98 -3.67 18.49 12.36
C PHE A 98 -3.70 19.08 10.95
N VAL A 99 -4.71 18.71 10.16
CA VAL A 99 -4.78 19.04 8.74
C VAL A 99 -6.13 19.64 8.42
N GLU A 100 -6.13 20.88 7.95
CA GLU A 100 -7.34 21.51 7.43
C GLU A 100 -7.83 20.78 6.18
N ASN A 101 -9.14 20.51 6.13
CA ASN A 101 -9.84 19.87 5.02
C ASN A 101 -9.14 18.59 4.51
N PRO A 102 -9.00 17.54 5.34
CA PRO A 102 -8.25 16.34 4.98
C PRO A 102 -8.92 15.55 3.84
N LEU A 103 -10.23 15.75 3.64
CA LEU A 103 -11.03 15.06 2.62
C LEU A 103 -10.65 15.42 1.18
N VAL A 104 -10.09 16.62 0.95
CA VAL A 104 -9.74 17.08 -0.40
C VAL A 104 -8.25 16.88 -0.73
N LYS A 105 -7.47 16.32 0.21
CA LYS A 105 -6.02 16.15 0.07
C LYS A 105 -5.72 14.71 -0.36
N PRO A 106 -5.38 14.45 -1.63
CA PRO A 106 -5.25 13.07 -2.15
C PRO A 106 -4.20 12.23 -1.40
N LEU A 107 -3.12 12.86 -0.94
CA LEU A 107 -2.11 12.18 -0.15
C LEU A 107 -2.72 11.62 1.15
N VAL A 108 -3.52 12.44 1.85
CA VAL A 108 -4.11 12.11 3.14
C VAL A 108 -5.14 11.00 3.00
N THR A 109 -6.04 11.11 2.02
CA THR A 109 -7.12 10.15 1.80
C THR A 109 -6.61 8.73 1.47
N ARG A 110 -5.42 8.62 0.87
CA ARG A 110 -4.82 7.36 0.42
C ARG A 110 -3.88 6.70 1.44
N ILE A 111 -3.48 7.41 2.50
CA ILE A 111 -2.57 6.85 3.53
C ILE A 111 -3.12 5.56 4.15
N PRO A 112 -4.41 5.45 4.56
CA PRO A 112 -4.89 4.21 5.15
C PRO A 112 -4.84 3.03 4.17
N ALA A 113 -5.15 3.25 2.90
CA ALA A 113 -5.02 2.22 1.86
C ALA A 113 -3.54 1.80 1.65
N LEU A 114 -2.60 2.75 1.70
CA LEU A 114 -1.17 2.44 1.64
C LEU A 114 -0.74 1.58 2.84
N ILE A 115 -1.13 1.94 4.06
CA ILE A 115 -0.78 1.22 5.29
C ILE A 115 -1.35 -0.21 5.25
N LEU A 116 -2.64 -0.35 4.90
CA LEU A 116 -3.29 -1.66 4.81
C LEU A 116 -2.65 -2.53 3.71
N GLY A 117 -2.26 -1.93 2.59
CA GLY A 117 -1.57 -2.65 1.51
C GLY A 117 -0.15 -3.10 1.85
N ILE A 118 0.51 -2.47 2.84
CA ILE A 118 1.81 -2.91 3.37
C ILE A 118 1.64 -4.03 4.40
N ALA A 119 0.53 -4.02 5.14
CA ALA A 119 0.25 -4.96 6.21
C ALA A 119 -0.39 -6.29 5.76
N ALA A 120 -0.95 -6.33 4.54
CA ALA A 120 -1.58 -7.51 3.93
C ALA A 120 -0.55 -8.44 3.27
#